data_AF-A0AAV7R9P8-F1
#
_entry.id   AF-A0AAV7R9P8-F1
#
_cell.length_a   1.000
_cell.length_b   1.000
_cell.length_c   1.000
_cell.angle_alpha   90.00
_cell.angle_beta   90.00
_cell.angle_gamma   90.00
#
_symmetry.space_group_name_H-M   'P 1'
#
loop_
_entity.id
_entity.type
_entity.pdbx_description
1 polymer ?
#
loop_
_entity_poly.entity_id
_entity_poly.type
_entity_poly.pdbx_seq_one_letter_code
_entity_poly.pdbx_strand_id
1 'polypeptide(L)'
;MGGCSMSTESIDAFEEDVLRITGCDVIWPEMISMEHRFLTFLDVGSTQALGGYNQANMNFLGDKASTYASEFVKSVGGIAQVPNAFGIGALILSMFLDLALSTAKKTPSAESVLLSVFSQEKVSEVRDLVDAYTKRWKANIRDGEKMIEETRHYEQLLSDQLTRVRNSMLRDGQGNTRSVRVWMHGAAFHVHMNIYQEALRRAQGSRNADLDIGGRQRILSYIDDYIKESENLLEKYKTFRKESLSIEGRCPVWTDVCKPETLVVNENGQSIKIKSRTFYGGGASDCKIKILDRYLEKMYTRCPPPEAFKNFLLKTKNKLNTLLLQTGSFPIQ
;
A
#
# COMPACT_ATOMS: atom_id res chain seq x y z
N MET A 1 24.51 -36.56 -14.28
CA MET A 1 23.82 -35.47 -13.56
C MET A 1 24.85 -34.39 -13.29
N GLY A 2 24.87 -33.34 -14.12
CA GLY A 2 25.83 -32.24 -13.97
C GLY A 2 25.35 -31.29 -12.88
N GLY A 3 25.99 -31.32 -11.71
CA GLY A 3 25.69 -30.36 -10.65
C GLY A 3 26.13 -28.94 -11.04
N CYS A 4 25.39 -27.93 -10.58
CA CYS A 4 25.82 -26.52 -10.65
C CYS A 4 27.20 -26.40 -10.00
N SER A 5 28.22 -26.13 -10.81
CA SER A 5 29.63 -26.08 -10.42
C SER A 5 30.09 -24.69 -9.94
N MET A 6 29.15 -23.77 -9.75
CA MET A 6 29.46 -22.42 -9.28
C MET A 6 29.93 -22.41 -7.83
N SER A 7 30.98 -21.63 -7.55
CA SER A 7 31.38 -21.34 -6.17
C SER A 7 30.30 -20.51 -5.46
N THR A 8 30.14 -20.75 -4.16
CA THR A 8 29.21 -19.98 -3.31
C THR A 8 29.47 -18.48 -3.42
N GLU A 9 30.73 -18.06 -3.43
CA GLU A 9 31.16 -16.66 -3.57
C GLU A 9 30.67 -16.00 -4.87
N SER A 10 30.69 -16.74 -5.98
CA SER A 10 30.19 -16.24 -7.27
C SER A 10 28.67 -16.07 -7.27
N ILE A 11 27.96 -16.97 -6.59
CA ILE A 11 26.50 -16.87 -6.42
C ILE A 11 26.17 -15.67 -5.51
N ASP A 12 26.90 -15.51 -4.39
CA ASP A 12 26.70 -14.40 -3.45
C ASP A 12 26.93 -13.04 -4.12
N ALA A 13 27.98 -12.92 -4.93
CA ALA A 13 28.29 -11.71 -5.67
C ALA A 13 27.21 -11.39 -6.72
N PHE A 14 26.69 -12.40 -7.44
CA PHE A 14 25.58 -12.23 -8.37
C PHE A 14 24.32 -11.74 -7.64
N GLU A 15 23.97 -12.38 -6.53
CA GLU A 15 22.80 -11.98 -5.72
C GLU A 15 22.91 -10.53 -5.25
N GLU A 16 24.07 -10.11 -4.72
CA GLU A 16 24.30 -8.74 -4.28
C GLU A 16 24.24 -7.73 -5.44
N ASP A 17 24.81 -8.06 -6.60
CA ASP A 17 24.75 -7.18 -7.76
C ASP A 17 23.31 -7.04 -8.29
N VAL A 18 22.56 -8.14 -8.38
CA VAL A 18 21.15 -8.09 -8.77
C VAL A 18 20.36 -7.30 -7.73
N LEU A 19 20.50 -7.56 -6.43
CA LEU A 19 19.82 -6.82 -5.37
C LEU A 19 20.21 -5.33 -5.34
N ARG A 20 21.44 -4.98 -5.67
CA ARG A 20 21.89 -3.58 -5.78
C ARG A 20 21.27 -2.88 -6.98
N ILE A 21 21.11 -3.58 -8.10
CA ILE A 21 20.54 -3.01 -9.33
C ILE A 21 19.01 -2.95 -9.25
N THR A 22 18.37 -3.96 -8.67
CA THR A 22 16.92 -3.99 -8.49
C THR A 22 16.48 -3.22 -7.24
N GLY A 23 17.34 -3.09 -6.23
CA GLY A 23 16.90 -2.62 -4.92
C GLY A 23 15.72 -3.42 -4.37
N CYS A 24 15.19 -2.94 -3.25
CA CYS A 24 13.82 -3.28 -2.88
C CYS A 24 12.81 -2.52 -3.76
N ASP A 25 13.19 -1.34 -4.26
CA ASP A 25 12.30 -0.41 -4.93
C ASP A 25 12.10 -0.64 -6.43
N VAL A 26 12.82 -1.54 -7.12
CA VAL A 26 12.50 -1.88 -8.54
C VAL A 26 11.61 -3.11 -8.64
N ILE A 27 11.65 -3.98 -7.62
CA ILE A 27 10.85 -5.21 -7.58
C ILE A 27 9.66 -5.12 -6.62
N TRP A 28 9.79 -4.31 -5.57
CA TRP A 28 8.73 -3.96 -4.65
C TRP A 28 8.51 -2.44 -4.50
N PRO A 29 8.66 -1.60 -5.56
CA PRO A 29 8.58 -0.13 -5.45
C PRO A 29 7.37 0.34 -4.67
N GLU A 30 6.28 -0.42 -4.80
CA GLU A 30 4.95 0.03 -4.49
C GLU A 30 4.29 -0.82 -3.38
N MET A 31 4.97 -1.83 -2.83
CA MET A 31 4.51 -2.62 -1.66
C MET A 31 5.24 -2.25 -0.37
N ILE A 32 6.52 -1.85 -0.44
CA ILE A 32 7.28 -1.33 0.71
C ILE A 32 6.82 0.08 1.05
N SER A 33 6.41 0.80 0.02
CA SER A 33 5.53 1.95 0.09
C SER A 33 4.08 1.49 0.27
N MET A 34 3.72 0.89 1.42
CA MET A 34 2.46 1.29 2.05
C MET A 34 2.65 2.77 2.31
N GLU A 35 2.25 3.57 1.32
CA GLU A 35 2.79 4.91 1.08
C GLU A 35 2.97 5.65 2.39
N HIS A 36 4.08 6.35 2.56
CA HIS A 36 4.38 7.14 3.77
C HIS A 36 3.13 7.86 4.33
N ARG A 37 2.22 8.29 3.46
CA ARG A 37 0.88 8.80 3.77
C ARG A 37 -0.05 7.86 4.56
N PHE A 38 -0.21 6.59 4.20
CA PHE A 38 -1.01 5.62 4.98
C PHE A 38 -0.43 5.48 6.38
N LEU A 39 0.89 5.27 6.48
CA LEU A 39 1.58 5.15 7.76
C LEU A 39 1.50 6.44 8.60
N THR A 40 1.49 7.61 7.95
CA THR A 40 1.45 8.92 8.60
C THR A 40 0.03 9.30 9.04
N PHE A 41 -0.95 9.17 8.15
CA PHE A 41 -2.31 9.67 8.35
C PHE A 41 -3.28 8.64 8.93
N LEU A 42 -2.93 7.36 8.99
CA LEU A 42 -3.74 6.35 9.69
C LEU A 42 -3.25 6.10 11.14
N ASP A 43 -2.13 6.68 11.58
CA ASP A 43 -1.59 6.47 12.93
C ASP A 43 -2.22 7.40 14.00
N VAL A 44 -1.89 7.13 15.27
CA VAL A 44 -2.34 7.84 16.48
C VAL A 44 -1.98 9.35 16.50
N GLY A 45 -1.12 9.82 15.60
CA GLY A 45 -0.75 11.24 15.43
C GLY A 45 -1.32 11.90 14.18
N SER A 46 -2.28 11.26 13.49
CA SER A 46 -2.76 11.67 12.17
C SER A 46 -3.21 13.12 12.06
N THR A 47 -3.92 13.67 13.06
CA THR A 47 -4.32 15.09 13.07
C THR A 47 -3.12 16.04 13.12
N GLN A 48 -2.11 15.72 13.95
CA GLN A 48 -0.89 16.51 14.05
C GLN A 48 -0.08 16.43 12.75
N ALA A 49 0.02 15.22 12.19
CA ALA A 49 0.69 15.01 10.91
C ALA A 49 0.02 15.80 9.78
N LEU A 50 -1.32 15.87 9.76
CA LEU A 50 -2.08 16.68 8.81
C LEU A 50 -1.78 18.17 8.98
N GLY A 51 -1.70 18.66 10.22
CA GLY A 51 -1.27 20.03 10.54
C GLY A 51 0.12 20.35 10.01
N GLY A 52 1.11 19.50 10.31
CA GLY A 52 2.48 19.67 9.83
C GLY A 52 2.58 19.61 8.30
N TYR A 53 1.83 18.71 7.66
CA TYR A 53 1.77 18.60 6.20
C TYR A 53 1.19 19.86 5.56
N ASN A 54 0.08 20.39 6.09
CA ASN A 54 -0.51 21.63 5.60
C ASN A 54 0.45 22.82 5.77
N GLN A 55 1.09 22.95 6.93
CA GLN A 55 2.02 24.03 7.21
C GLN A 55 3.26 23.97 6.29
N ALA A 56 3.80 22.78 6.04
CA ALA A 56 4.90 22.59 5.10
C ALA A 56 4.53 23.05 3.68
N ASN A 57 3.33 22.73 3.21
CA ASN A 57 2.83 23.17 1.91
C ASN A 57 2.63 24.69 1.83
N MET A 58 2.06 25.29 2.88
CA MET A 58 1.91 26.76 2.98
C MET A 58 3.26 27.47 2.90
N ASN A 59 4.25 27.00 3.66
CA ASN A 59 5.61 27.55 3.66
C ASN A 59 6.28 27.38 2.29
N PHE A 60 6.12 26.21 1.66
CA PHE A 60 6.67 25.92 0.34
C PHE A 60 6.11 26.85 -0.75
N LEU A 61 4.83 27.21 -0.66
CA LEU A 61 4.15 28.00 -1.69
C LEU A 61 4.38 29.51 -1.58
N GLY A 62 4.84 30.02 -0.43
CA GLY A 62 5.10 31.45 -0.21
C GLY A 62 3.90 32.31 -0.64
N ASP A 63 4.10 33.16 -1.64
CA ASP A 63 3.07 34.07 -2.16
C ASP A 63 1.81 33.36 -2.71
N LYS A 64 1.89 32.07 -3.05
CA LYS A 64 0.76 31.27 -3.54
C LYS A 64 -0.03 30.59 -2.41
N ALA A 65 0.38 30.74 -1.16
CA ALA A 65 -0.24 30.11 0.00
C ALA A 65 -1.74 30.48 0.13
N SER A 66 -2.09 31.74 -0.12
CA SER A 66 -3.48 32.21 -0.07
C SER A 66 -4.38 31.55 -1.13
N THR A 67 -3.85 31.32 -2.33
CA THR A 67 -4.56 30.61 -3.40
C THR A 67 -4.78 29.15 -3.00
N TYR A 68 -3.75 28.49 -2.49
CA TYR A 68 -3.86 27.12 -1.99
C TYR A 68 -4.88 26.99 -0.85
N ALA A 69 -4.85 27.88 0.15
CA ALA A 69 -5.81 27.88 1.24
C ALA A 69 -7.25 28.06 0.72
N SER A 70 -7.46 28.99 -0.22
CA SER A 70 -8.77 29.20 -0.85
C SER A 70 -9.25 27.96 -1.61
N GLU A 71 -8.37 27.32 -2.40
CA GLU A 71 -8.71 26.09 -3.15
C GLU A 71 -8.97 24.91 -2.22
N PHE A 72 -8.27 24.82 -1.09
CA PHE A 72 -8.54 23.80 -0.09
C PHE A 72 -9.89 24.00 0.60
N VAL A 73 -10.20 25.23 1.04
CA VAL A 73 -11.53 25.60 1.59
C VAL A 73 -12.65 25.22 0.61
N LYS A 74 -12.49 25.54 -0.68
CA LYS A 74 -13.46 25.13 -1.72
C LYS A 74 -13.53 23.60 -1.83
N SER A 75 -12.40 22.91 -1.82
CA SER A 75 -12.31 21.45 -1.99
C SER A 75 -13.00 20.68 -0.86
N VAL A 76 -13.08 21.23 0.35
CA VAL A 76 -13.78 20.62 1.49
C VAL A 76 -15.19 21.18 1.72
N GLY A 77 -15.70 22.04 0.83
CA GLY A 77 -17.08 22.54 0.87
C GLY A 77 -17.29 23.76 1.79
N GLY A 78 -16.29 24.63 1.91
CA GLY A 78 -16.42 25.92 2.61
C GLY A 78 -16.57 25.79 4.12
N ILE A 79 -16.09 24.70 4.71
CA ILE A 79 -16.10 24.51 6.16
C ILE A 79 -14.88 25.20 6.76
N ALA A 80 -15.03 25.88 7.90
CA ALA A 80 -13.90 26.51 8.60
C ALA A 80 -13.11 25.50 9.45
N GLN A 81 -13.77 24.43 9.87
CA GLN A 81 -13.20 23.41 10.74
C GLN A 81 -13.81 22.06 10.40
N VAL A 82 -12.95 21.07 10.18
CA VAL A 82 -13.37 19.71 9.88
C VAL A 82 -13.42 18.91 11.18
N PRO A 83 -14.60 18.45 11.64
CA PRO A 83 -14.67 17.55 12.78
C PRO A 83 -14.15 16.16 12.40
N ASN A 84 -13.71 15.40 13.42
CA ASN A 84 -13.27 14.01 13.27
C ASN A 84 -12.14 13.81 12.24
N ALA A 85 -11.18 14.74 12.26
CA ALA A 85 -10.06 14.78 11.32
C ALA A 85 -8.88 13.88 11.74
N PHE A 86 -9.17 12.60 12.02
CA PHE A 86 -8.19 11.60 12.43
C PHE A 86 -8.34 10.33 11.59
N GLY A 87 -7.31 9.49 11.57
CA GLY A 87 -7.29 8.24 10.82
C GLY A 87 -7.71 8.45 9.36
N ILE A 88 -8.78 7.77 8.93
CA ILE A 88 -9.25 7.87 7.54
C ILE A 88 -9.71 9.29 7.16
N GLY A 89 -10.22 10.08 8.11
CA GLY A 89 -10.58 11.47 7.87
C GLY A 89 -9.34 12.32 7.59
N ALA A 90 -8.25 12.10 8.32
CA ALA A 90 -6.99 12.77 8.07
C ALA A 90 -6.37 12.37 6.71
N LEU A 91 -6.46 11.08 6.36
CA LEU A 91 -6.02 10.59 5.06
C LEU A 91 -6.79 11.27 3.91
N ILE A 92 -8.12 11.31 3.99
CA ILE A 92 -8.97 11.96 2.97
C ILE A 92 -8.67 13.48 2.90
N LEU A 93 -8.49 14.16 4.03
CA LEU A 93 -8.10 15.57 4.03
C LEU A 93 -6.76 15.81 3.36
N SER A 94 -5.78 14.92 3.56
CA SER A 94 -4.49 15.04 2.87
C SER A 94 -4.63 15.00 1.34
N MET A 95 -5.57 14.21 0.81
CA MET A 95 -5.86 14.15 -0.63
C MET A 95 -6.48 15.46 -1.13
N PHE A 96 -7.34 16.10 -0.34
CA PHE A 96 -7.88 17.43 -0.68
C PHE A 96 -6.81 18.52 -0.62
N LEU A 97 -5.83 18.42 0.29
CA LEU A 97 -4.67 19.32 0.32
C LEU A 97 -3.81 19.14 -0.93
N ASP A 98 -3.53 17.91 -1.38
CA ASP A 98 -2.83 17.67 -2.65
C ASP A 98 -3.59 18.26 -3.84
N LEU A 99 -4.93 18.16 -3.84
CA LEU A 99 -5.75 18.75 -4.90
C LEU A 99 -5.60 20.26 -4.95
N ALA A 100 -5.73 20.93 -3.80
CA ALA A 100 -5.50 22.36 -3.71
C ALA A 100 -4.08 22.75 -4.16
N LEU A 101 -3.07 21.94 -3.78
CA LEU A 101 -1.68 22.14 -4.16
C LEU A 101 -1.48 22.05 -5.69
N SER A 102 -2.08 21.03 -6.32
CA SER A 102 -2.00 20.84 -7.77
C SER A 102 -2.61 22.03 -8.53
N THR A 103 -3.76 22.52 -8.08
CA THR A 103 -4.43 23.70 -8.63
C THR A 103 -3.58 24.95 -8.46
N ALA A 104 -3.04 25.18 -7.26
CA ALA A 104 -2.19 26.35 -6.97
C ALA A 104 -0.88 26.34 -7.76
N LYS A 105 -0.31 25.16 -8.02
CA LYS A 105 0.92 25.00 -8.80
C LYS A 105 0.69 24.96 -10.32
N LYS A 106 -0.57 24.83 -10.78
CA LYS A 106 -0.91 24.57 -12.20
C LYS A 106 -0.16 23.36 -12.77
N THR A 107 0.08 22.35 -11.94
CA THR A 107 0.67 21.07 -12.33
C THR A 107 -0.44 20.07 -12.67
N PRO A 108 -0.15 18.94 -13.36
CA PRO A 108 -1.15 17.91 -13.63
C PRO A 108 -1.91 17.47 -12.36
N SER A 109 -3.20 17.18 -12.52
CA SER A 109 -4.23 17.17 -11.48
C SER A 109 -4.05 16.10 -10.38
N ALA A 110 -4.65 16.37 -9.22
CA ALA A 110 -4.81 15.50 -8.05
C ALA A 110 -5.44 14.13 -8.29
N GLU A 111 -5.96 13.89 -9.49
CA GLU A 111 -6.30 12.54 -9.95
C GLU A 111 -5.08 11.60 -9.76
N SER A 112 -3.85 12.14 -9.77
CA SER A 112 -2.60 11.44 -9.51
C SER A 112 -2.43 10.80 -8.11
N VAL A 113 -3.21 11.17 -7.09
CA VAL A 113 -2.95 10.75 -5.69
C VAL A 113 -3.69 9.45 -5.32
N LEU A 114 -4.99 9.36 -5.59
CA LEU A 114 -5.68 8.06 -5.49
C LEU A 114 -5.14 7.06 -6.53
N LEU A 115 -4.68 7.56 -7.68
CA LEU A 115 -3.95 6.79 -8.70
C LEU A 115 -2.52 6.41 -8.27
N SER A 116 -1.87 7.08 -7.31
CA SER A 116 -0.58 6.61 -6.79
C SER A 116 -0.79 5.48 -5.79
N VAL A 117 -1.76 5.67 -4.87
CA VAL A 117 -2.08 4.72 -3.80
C VAL A 117 -2.64 3.40 -4.36
N PHE A 118 -3.66 3.48 -5.20
CA PHE A 118 -4.35 2.29 -5.74
C PHE A 118 -3.90 1.96 -7.17
N SER A 119 -2.75 2.51 -7.59
CA SER A 119 -2.14 2.37 -8.92
C SER A 119 -2.89 3.12 -10.04
N GLN A 120 -2.21 3.41 -11.16
CA GLN A 120 -2.71 4.15 -12.35
C GLN A 120 -3.84 3.41 -13.12
N GLU A 121 -4.69 2.71 -12.40
CA GLU A 121 -5.64 1.77 -12.97
C GLU A 121 -6.98 2.41 -13.08
N LYS A 122 -7.32 2.85 -14.30
CA LYS A 122 -8.65 3.34 -14.67
C LYS A 122 -9.82 2.39 -14.35
N VAL A 123 -9.60 1.17 -13.78
CA VAL A 123 -10.60 0.08 -13.70
C VAL A 123 -10.56 -0.77 -12.42
N SER A 124 -9.96 -0.33 -11.30
CA SER A 124 -10.02 -1.12 -10.04
C SER A 124 -11.31 -0.83 -9.27
N GLU A 125 -12.16 -1.85 -9.05
CA GLU A 125 -13.41 -1.70 -8.27
C GLU A 125 -13.14 -1.25 -6.83
N VAL A 126 -12.01 -1.67 -6.22
CA VAL A 126 -11.60 -1.22 -4.87
C VAL A 126 -11.34 0.29 -4.86
N ARG A 127 -10.64 0.79 -5.89
CA ARG A 127 -10.36 2.23 -6.04
C ARG A 127 -11.66 3.01 -6.22
N ASP A 128 -12.57 2.51 -7.06
CA ASP A 128 -13.84 3.18 -7.35
C ASP A 128 -14.72 3.26 -6.08
N LEU A 129 -14.69 2.22 -5.23
CA LEU A 129 -15.36 2.25 -3.93
C LEU A 129 -14.72 3.26 -2.97
N VAL A 130 -13.39 3.35 -2.91
CA VAL A 130 -12.68 4.34 -2.07
C VAL A 130 -12.94 5.78 -2.53
N ASP A 131 -12.96 6.03 -3.84
CA ASP A 131 -13.32 7.32 -4.41
C ASP A 131 -14.78 7.68 -4.11
N ALA A 132 -15.70 6.73 -4.31
CA ALA A 132 -17.11 6.93 -3.98
C ALA A 132 -17.31 7.22 -2.49
N TYR A 133 -16.69 6.47 -1.60
CA TYR A 133 -16.70 6.73 -0.16
C TYR A 133 -16.11 8.10 0.17
N THR A 134 -15.00 8.51 -0.46
CA THR A 134 -14.38 9.83 -0.25
C THR A 134 -15.31 10.99 -0.63
N LYS A 135 -16.07 10.83 -1.73
CA LYS A 135 -17.11 11.79 -2.14
C LYS A 135 -18.26 11.88 -1.13
N ARG A 136 -18.72 10.74 -0.61
CA ARG A 136 -19.75 10.68 0.43
C ARG A 136 -19.26 11.26 1.75
N TRP A 137 -18.00 10.98 2.09
CA TRP A 137 -17.34 11.54 3.27
C TRP A 137 -17.36 13.06 3.22
N LYS A 138 -16.92 13.64 2.09
CA LYS A 138 -16.98 15.09 1.88
C LYS A 138 -18.40 15.66 1.99
N ALA A 139 -19.39 14.99 1.40
CA ALA A 139 -20.77 15.45 1.39
C ALA A 139 -21.42 15.44 2.77
N ASN A 140 -21.04 14.49 3.63
CA ASN A 140 -21.71 14.24 4.90
C ASN A 140 -20.84 14.55 6.13
N ILE A 141 -19.62 15.06 5.97
CA ILE A 141 -18.64 15.29 7.05
C ILE A 141 -19.16 16.06 8.28
N ARG A 142 -20.19 16.89 8.12
CA ARG A 142 -20.83 17.67 9.19
C ARG A 142 -21.92 16.88 9.94
N ASP A 143 -22.41 15.80 9.35
CA ASP A 143 -23.47 14.94 9.84
C ASP A 143 -22.87 13.57 10.23
N GLY A 144 -22.51 13.45 11.50
CA GLY A 144 -21.85 12.24 12.00
C GLY A 144 -22.72 10.99 11.92
N GLU A 145 -24.05 11.11 12.04
CA GLU A 145 -24.96 9.96 11.96
C GLU A 145 -24.99 9.42 10.53
N LYS A 146 -25.17 10.33 9.56
CA LYS A 146 -25.12 9.97 8.15
C LYS A 146 -23.74 9.46 7.74
N MET A 147 -22.66 9.98 8.33
CA MET A 147 -21.32 9.43 8.13
C MET A 147 -21.18 8.00 8.63
N ILE A 148 -21.78 7.64 9.77
CA ILE A 148 -21.79 6.26 10.26
C ILE A 148 -22.53 5.34 9.30
N GLU A 149 -23.68 5.78 8.76
CA GLU A 149 -24.46 5.02 7.79
C GLU A 149 -23.70 4.78 6.48
N GLU A 150 -23.14 5.85 5.90
CA GLU A 150 -22.33 5.77 4.68
C GLU A 150 -21.10 4.89 4.90
N THR A 151 -20.39 5.06 6.03
CA THR A 151 -19.23 4.22 6.35
C THR A 151 -19.62 2.75 6.42
N ARG A 152 -20.73 2.40 7.07
CA ARG A 152 -21.22 1.02 7.14
C ARG A 152 -21.56 0.45 5.76
N HIS A 153 -22.21 1.25 4.91
CA HIS A 153 -22.57 0.80 3.57
C HIS A 153 -21.34 0.50 2.70
N TYR A 154 -20.38 1.43 2.64
CA TYR A 154 -19.16 1.24 1.84
C TYR A 154 -18.20 0.21 2.45
N GLU A 155 -18.22 0.02 3.77
CA GLU A 155 -17.46 -1.03 4.46
C GLU A 155 -17.85 -2.42 3.94
N GLN A 156 -19.14 -2.70 3.81
CA GLN A 156 -19.64 -3.98 3.30
C GLN A 156 -19.23 -4.19 1.85
N LEU A 157 -19.42 -3.19 0.99
CA LEU A 157 -19.02 -3.25 -0.41
C LEU A 157 -17.52 -3.48 -0.56
N LEU A 158 -16.70 -2.79 0.25
CA LEU A 158 -15.25 -2.94 0.21
C LEU A 158 -14.81 -4.32 0.67
N SER A 159 -15.41 -4.85 1.74
CA SER A 159 -15.14 -6.20 2.24
C SER A 159 -15.41 -7.28 1.18
N ASP A 160 -16.53 -7.17 0.48
CA ASP A 160 -16.89 -8.07 -0.61
C ASP A 160 -15.87 -8.01 -1.76
N GLN A 161 -15.44 -6.80 -2.14
CA GLN A 161 -14.45 -6.63 -3.19
C GLN A 161 -13.06 -7.13 -2.78
N LEU A 162 -12.63 -6.87 -1.55
CA LEU A 162 -11.38 -7.42 -1.02
C LEU A 162 -11.39 -8.95 -1.03
N THR A 163 -12.53 -9.56 -0.69
CA THR A 163 -12.71 -11.01 -0.77
C THR A 163 -12.55 -11.53 -2.20
N ARG A 164 -13.13 -10.83 -3.19
CA ARG A 164 -12.98 -11.18 -4.62
C ARG A 164 -11.53 -11.07 -5.08
N VAL A 165 -10.86 -9.96 -4.76
CA VAL A 165 -9.44 -9.76 -5.10
C VAL A 165 -8.58 -10.84 -4.45
N ARG A 166 -8.78 -11.14 -3.16
CA ARG A 166 -8.10 -12.25 -2.46
C ARG A 166 -8.31 -13.59 -3.17
N ASN A 167 -9.55 -13.93 -3.50
CA ASN A 167 -9.87 -15.19 -4.14
C ASN A 167 -9.24 -15.30 -5.54
N SER A 168 -9.22 -14.20 -6.32
CA SER A 168 -8.56 -14.17 -7.63
C SER A 168 -7.05 -14.48 -7.55
N MET A 169 -6.39 -13.97 -6.50
CA MET A 169 -4.98 -14.25 -6.26
C MET A 169 -4.75 -15.71 -5.84
N LEU A 170 -5.58 -16.23 -4.94
CA LEU A 170 -5.40 -17.57 -4.39
C LEU A 170 -5.81 -18.69 -5.36
N ARG A 171 -6.88 -18.48 -6.14
CA ARG A 171 -7.52 -19.53 -6.95
C ARG A 171 -7.25 -19.39 -8.45
N ASP A 172 -7.25 -18.16 -8.96
CA ASP A 172 -7.25 -17.91 -10.41
C ASP A 172 -5.85 -17.58 -10.94
N GLY A 173 -4.82 -17.68 -10.09
CA GLY A 173 -3.43 -17.39 -10.46
C GLY A 173 -3.14 -15.91 -10.70
N GLN A 174 -4.08 -15.01 -10.37
CA GLN A 174 -3.95 -13.55 -10.58
C GLN A 174 -3.17 -12.85 -9.45
N GLY A 175 -2.25 -13.57 -8.82
CA GLY A 175 -1.41 -13.12 -7.69
C GLY A 175 -0.25 -12.22 -8.11
N ASN A 176 -0.46 -11.29 -9.05
CA ASN A 176 0.57 -10.35 -9.45
C ASN A 176 0.76 -9.23 -8.40
N THR A 177 1.86 -8.48 -8.54
CA THR A 177 2.25 -7.38 -7.63
C THR A 177 1.11 -6.37 -7.43
N ARG A 178 0.34 -6.12 -8.48
CA ARG A 178 -0.79 -5.20 -8.51
C ARG A 178 -1.93 -5.68 -7.62
N SER A 179 -2.40 -6.93 -7.79
CA SER A 179 -3.51 -7.47 -7.02
C SER A 179 -3.20 -7.50 -5.52
N VAL A 180 -1.97 -7.84 -5.16
CA VAL A 180 -1.51 -7.87 -3.77
C VAL A 180 -1.55 -6.47 -3.16
N ARG A 181 -1.09 -5.45 -3.89
CA ARG A 181 -1.14 -4.06 -3.42
C ARG A 181 -2.57 -3.55 -3.24
N VAL A 182 -3.41 -3.74 -4.25
CA VAL A 182 -4.82 -3.30 -4.20
C VAL A 182 -5.50 -3.92 -2.97
N TRP A 183 -5.25 -5.21 -2.72
CA TRP A 183 -5.77 -5.89 -1.55
C TRP A 183 -5.20 -5.33 -0.24
N MET A 184 -3.88 -5.15 -0.10
CA MET A 184 -3.26 -4.63 1.12
C MET A 184 -3.73 -3.21 1.45
N HIS A 185 -3.74 -2.30 0.47
CA HIS A 185 -4.20 -0.93 0.68
C HIS A 185 -5.69 -0.87 1.00
N GLY A 186 -6.51 -1.66 0.30
CA GLY A 186 -7.94 -1.74 0.61
C GLY A 186 -8.20 -2.35 1.98
N ALA A 187 -7.44 -3.36 2.42
CA ALA A 187 -7.55 -3.96 3.75
C ALA A 187 -7.16 -2.96 4.86
N ALA A 188 -6.06 -2.22 4.69
CA ALA A 188 -5.69 -1.13 5.60
C ALA A 188 -6.79 -0.06 5.68
N PHE A 189 -7.34 0.33 4.53
CA PHE A 189 -8.43 1.29 4.46
C PHE A 189 -9.68 0.77 5.17
N HIS A 190 -10.06 -0.49 4.95
CA HIS A 190 -11.22 -1.15 5.56
C HIS A 190 -11.13 -1.23 7.09
N VAL A 191 -9.95 -1.58 7.64
CA VAL A 191 -9.72 -1.53 9.09
C VAL A 191 -9.94 -0.11 9.63
N HIS A 192 -9.39 0.90 8.96
CA HIS A 192 -9.52 2.28 9.42
C HIS A 192 -10.92 2.88 9.19
N MET A 193 -11.70 2.41 8.21
CA MET A 193 -13.13 2.72 8.09
C MET A 193 -13.88 2.25 9.33
N ASN A 194 -13.63 1.02 9.78
CA ASN A 194 -14.28 0.46 10.96
C ASN A 194 -13.86 1.18 12.25
N ILE A 195 -12.56 1.51 12.40
CA ILE A 195 -12.06 2.33 13.52
C ILE A 195 -12.75 3.70 13.53
N TYR A 196 -12.80 4.37 12.37
CA TYR A 196 -13.42 5.68 12.24
C TYR A 196 -14.91 5.65 12.59
N GLN A 197 -15.65 4.67 12.07
CA GLN A 197 -17.06 4.47 12.37
C GLN A 197 -17.31 4.30 13.88
N GLU A 198 -16.48 3.50 14.54
CA GLU A 198 -16.62 3.23 15.97
C GLU A 198 -16.23 4.43 16.83
N ALA A 199 -15.19 5.16 16.45
CA ALA A 199 -14.82 6.43 17.08
C ALA A 199 -15.92 7.49 16.95
N LEU A 200 -16.60 7.58 15.79
CA LEU A 200 -17.75 8.46 15.61
C LEU A 200 -18.91 8.11 16.54
N ARG A 201 -19.27 6.82 16.65
CA ARG A 201 -20.33 6.37 17.57
C ARG A 201 -20.04 6.73 19.02
N ARG A 202 -18.79 6.54 19.44
CA ARG A 202 -18.33 6.93 20.79
C ARG A 202 -18.47 8.44 21.00
N ALA A 203 -18.01 9.24 20.04
CA ALA A 203 -18.07 10.70 20.12
C ALA A 203 -19.51 11.26 20.18
N GLN A 204 -20.47 10.59 19.54
CA GLN A 204 -21.89 10.96 19.60
C GLN A 204 -22.61 10.50 20.88
N GLY A 205 -21.89 9.92 21.83
CA GLY A 205 -22.46 9.51 23.11
C GLY A 205 -23.34 8.26 23.01
N SER A 206 -23.04 7.34 22.08
CA SER A 206 -23.62 5.99 22.10
C SER A 206 -23.29 5.30 23.43
N ARG A 207 -24.22 5.33 24.40
CA ARG A 207 -24.05 4.85 25.80
C ARG A 207 -24.16 3.32 25.97
N ASN A 208 -24.15 2.54 24.89
CA ASN A 208 -24.19 1.09 25.00
C ASN A 208 -22.78 0.54 25.15
N ALA A 209 -22.37 0.20 26.37
CA ALA A 209 -21.12 -0.51 26.66
C ALA A 209 -20.98 -1.82 25.84
N ASP A 210 -22.10 -2.48 25.52
CA ASP A 210 -22.12 -3.68 24.67
C ASP A 210 -21.80 -3.38 23.19
N LEU A 211 -22.17 -2.19 22.68
CA LEU A 211 -21.75 -1.75 21.34
C LEU A 211 -20.24 -1.44 21.32
N ASP A 212 -19.71 -0.90 22.42
CA ASP A 212 -18.29 -0.54 22.60
C ASP A 212 -17.37 -1.78 22.56
N ILE A 213 -17.79 -2.86 23.23
CA ILE A 213 -17.07 -4.14 23.25
C ILE A 213 -17.22 -4.88 21.90
N GLY A 214 -18.43 -4.93 21.35
CA GLY A 214 -18.72 -5.60 20.08
C GLY A 214 -18.02 -4.96 18.88
N GLY A 215 -17.97 -3.62 18.83
CA GLY A 215 -17.26 -2.87 17.79
C GLY A 215 -15.76 -3.12 17.84
N ARG A 216 -15.16 -3.02 19.03
CA ARG A 216 -13.73 -3.31 19.24
C ARG A 216 -13.36 -4.73 18.83
N GLN A 217 -14.13 -5.72 19.29
CA GLN A 217 -13.84 -7.12 18.99
C GLN A 217 -13.91 -7.42 17.49
N ARG A 218 -14.86 -6.78 16.78
CA ARG A 218 -14.98 -6.90 15.32
C ARG A 218 -13.76 -6.33 14.60
N ILE A 219 -13.29 -5.15 15.01
CA ILE A 219 -12.07 -4.55 14.43
C ILE A 219 -10.85 -5.45 14.66
N LEU A 220 -10.70 -6.00 15.87
CA LEU A 220 -9.63 -6.96 16.16
C LEU A 220 -9.72 -8.21 15.30
N SER A 221 -10.93 -8.74 15.07
CA SER A 221 -11.14 -9.87 14.15
C SER A 221 -10.67 -9.54 12.74
N TYR A 222 -11.09 -8.38 12.19
CA TYR A 222 -10.63 -7.98 10.85
C TYR A 222 -9.11 -7.85 10.77
N ILE A 223 -8.47 -7.28 11.79
CA ILE A 223 -7.01 -7.18 11.82
C ILE A 223 -6.35 -8.58 11.81
N ASP A 224 -6.85 -9.50 12.64
CA ASP A 224 -6.30 -10.85 12.74
C ASP A 224 -6.54 -11.65 11.45
N ASP A 225 -7.71 -11.50 10.83
CA ASP A 225 -8.04 -12.08 9.54
C ASP A 225 -7.11 -11.54 8.44
N TYR A 226 -6.91 -10.23 8.36
CA TYR A 226 -6.01 -9.63 7.36
C TYR A 226 -4.53 -9.99 7.58
N ILE A 227 -4.07 -10.13 8.83
CA ILE A 227 -2.71 -10.63 9.10
C ILE A 227 -2.57 -12.04 8.54
N LYS A 228 -3.48 -12.95 8.89
CA LYS A 228 -3.47 -14.34 8.42
C LYS A 228 -3.58 -14.44 6.90
N GLU A 229 -4.46 -13.64 6.29
CA GLU A 229 -4.64 -13.62 4.84
C GLU A 229 -3.40 -13.08 4.12
N SER A 230 -2.72 -12.08 4.69
CA SER A 230 -1.48 -11.54 4.11
C SER A 230 -0.35 -12.57 4.06
N GLU A 231 -0.28 -13.47 5.05
CA GLU A 231 0.69 -14.57 5.07
C GLU A 231 0.39 -15.59 3.96
N ASN A 232 -0.89 -15.95 3.78
CA ASN A 232 -1.30 -16.85 2.69
C ASN A 232 -1.05 -16.25 1.30
N LEU A 233 -1.34 -14.94 1.15
CA LEU A 233 -1.11 -14.22 -0.10
C LEU A 233 0.38 -14.08 -0.40
N LEU A 234 1.22 -13.91 0.63
CA LEU A 234 2.67 -13.90 0.45
C LEU A 234 3.17 -15.21 -0.15
N GLU A 235 2.77 -16.35 0.38
CA GLU A 235 3.22 -17.65 -0.14
C GLU A 235 2.78 -17.86 -1.59
N LYS A 236 1.56 -17.41 -1.93
CA LYS A 236 1.07 -17.47 -3.30
C LYS A 236 1.84 -16.52 -4.23
N TYR A 237 2.13 -15.31 -3.76
CA TYR A 237 2.94 -14.34 -4.48
C TYR A 237 4.37 -14.83 -4.68
N LYS A 238 4.99 -15.48 -3.67
CA LYS A 238 6.31 -16.13 -3.80
C LYS A 238 6.34 -17.10 -4.96
N THR A 239 5.30 -17.92 -5.07
CA THR A 239 5.12 -18.88 -6.17
C THR A 239 5.01 -18.16 -7.51
N PHE A 240 4.13 -17.16 -7.62
CA PHE A 240 4.00 -16.34 -8.83
C PHE A 240 5.33 -15.70 -9.24
N ARG A 241 6.11 -15.19 -8.28
CA ARG A 241 7.41 -14.57 -8.57
C ARG A 241 8.44 -15.55 -9.10
N LYS A 242 8.49 -16.76 -8.54
CA LYS A 242 9.33 -17.85 -9.06
C LYS A 242 9.02 -18.15 -10.52
N GLU A 243 7.75 -18.10 -10.91
CA GLU A 243 7.29 -18.35 -12.28
C GLU A 243 7.51 -17.14 -13.22
N SER A 244 7.40 -15.92 -12.70
CA SER A 244 7.52 -14.67 -13.48
C SER A 244 8.97 -14.20 -13.73
N LEU A 245 9.94 -14.74 -12.98
CA LEU A 245 11.34 -14.37 -13.09
C LEU A 245 12.09 -15.40 -13.92
N SER A 246 12.92 -14.93 -14.85
CA SER A 246 13.81 -15.80 -15.61
C SER A 246 15.19 -15.17 -15.77
N ILE A 247 16.21 -16.02 -15.78
CA ILE A 247 17.59 -15.58 -16.06
C ILE A 247 17.92 -15.96 -17.50
N GLU A 248 17.99 -14.94 -18.34
CA GLU A 248 18.48 -15.07 -19.70
C GLU A 248 20.00 -14.91 -19.74
N GLY A 249 20.66 -15.83 -20.43
CA GLY A 249 22.09 -15.86 -20.53
C GLY A 249 22.53 -16.69 -21.72
N ARG A 250 23.61 -16.26 -22.37
CA ARG A 250 24.26 -17.04 -23.43
C ARG A 250 25.31 -17.94 -22.80
N CYS A 251 25.13 -19.24 -22.99
CA CYS A 251 26.14 -20.25 -22.72
C CYS A 251 26.66 -20.74 -24.09
N PRO A 252 27.87 -20.36 -24.52
CA PRO A 252 28.48 -20.91 -25.72
C PRO A 252 28.58 -22.44 -25.57
N VAL A 253 28.20 -23.17 -26.63
CA VAL A 253 28.07 -24.65 -26.67
C VAL A 253 29.38 -25.39 -26.35
N TRP A 254 30.51 -24.67 -26.28
CA TRP A 254 31.87 -25.22 -26.18
C TRP A 254 32.66 -24.72 -24.97
N THR A 255 32.02 -24.00 -24.05
CA THR A 255 32.70 -23.44 -22.88
C THR A 255 31.88 -23.68 -21.62
N ASP A 256 32.53 -24.02 -20.51
CA ASP A 256 31.93 -24.02 -19.17
C ASP A 256 31.61 -22.59 -18.64
N VAL A 257 31.48 -21.62 -19.55
CA VAL A 257 31.32 -20.20 -19.27
C VAL A 257 29.93 -19.75 -19.68
N CYS A 258 28.99 -19.81 -18.75
CA CYS A 258 27.68 -19.19 -18.92
C CYS A 258 27.75 -17.71 -18.53
N LYS A 259 27.45 -16.81 -19.48
CA LYS A 259 27.27 -15.38 -19.18
C LYS A 259 25.79 -15.12 -18.95
N PRO A 260 25.29 -14.98 -17.70
CA PRO A 260 23.97 -14.44 -17.47
C PRO A 260 23.99 -12.96 -17.88
N GLU A 261 23.45 -12.65 -19.06
CA GLU A 261 23.47 -11.29 -19.61
C GLU A 261 22.30 -10.47 -19.06
N THR A 262 21.24 -11.11 -18.58
CA THR A 262 19.96 -10.44 -18.33
C THR A 262 19.10 -11.20 -17.31
N LEU A 263 18.82 -10.63 -16.13
CA LEU A 263 17.61 -11.01 -15.40
C LEU A 263 16.43 -10.42 -16.17
N VAL A 264 15.45 -11.24 -16.52
CA VAL A 264 14.17 -10.80 -17.10
C VAL A 264 13.10 -10.95 -16.03
N VAL A 265 12.56 -9.81 -15.62
CA VAL A 265 11.34 -9.74 -14.81
C VAL A 265 10.17 -9.64 -15.77
N ASN A 266 9.29 -10.64 -15.84
CA ASN A 266 8.08 -10.56 -16.64
C ASN A 266 6.90 -10.12 -15.75
N GLU A 267 6.81 -8.82 -15.49
CA GLU A 267 5.61 -8.21 -14.91
C GLU A 267 4.79 -7.60 -16.05
N ASN A 268 3.58 -8.11 -16.28
CA ASN A 268 2.66 -7.61 -17.32
C ASN A 268 3.27 -7.57 -18.75
N GLY A 269 4.27 -8.42 -19.04
CA GLY A 269 4.96 -8.48 -20.34
C GLY A 269 6.11 -7.48 -20.52
N GLN A 270 6.51 -6.74 -19.49
CA GLN A 270 7.61 -5.78 -19.56
C GLN A 270 8.91 -6.37 -19.04
N SER A 271 9.88 -6.65 -19.92
CA SER A 271 11.19 -7.18 -19.54
C SER A 271 12.13 -6.07 -19.05
N ILE A 272 12.51 -6.08 -17.76
CA ILE A 272 13.64 -5.27 -17.28
C ILE A 272 14.92 -6.02 -17.62
N LYS A 273 15.90 -5.37 -18.28
CA LYS A 273 17.19 -6.00 -18.57
C LYS A 273 18.28 -5.57 -17.61
N ILE A 274 18.78 -6.51 -16.82
CA ILE A 274 19.86 -6.26 -15.86
C ILE A 274 21.18 -6.83 -16.37
N LYS A 275 22.09 -5.94 -16.79
CA LYS A 275 23.46 -6.33 -17.17
C LYS A 275 24.24 -6.70 -15.90
N SER A 276 24.37 -8.01 -15.64
CA SER A 276 25.23 -8.53 -14.56
C SER A 276 26.66 -8.77 -15.06
N ARG A 277 27.60 -8.98 -14.13
CA ARG A 277 28.98 -9.35 -14.48
C ARG A 277 29.02 -10.72 -15.17
N THR A 278 30.14 -11.00 -15.83
CA THR A 278 30.39 -12.32 -16.44
C THR A 278 30.62 -13.37 -15.34
N PHE A 279 29.98 -14.53 -15.41
CA PHE A 279 30.19 -15.64 -14.46
C PHE A 279 30.69 -16.90 -15.16
N TYR A 280 31.26 -17.82 -14.37
CA TYR A 280 31.84 -19.08 -14.81
C TYR A 280 31.09 -20.24 -14.13
N GLY A 281 30.65 -21.24 -14.88
CA GLY A 281 29.92 -22.39 -14.35
C GLY A 281 29.23 -23.22 -15.44
N GLY A 282 29.52 -24.52 -15.47
CA GLY A 282 28.90 -25.50 -16.36
C GLY A 282 27.58 -26.04 -15.81
N GLY A 283 26.56 -26.14 -16.67
CA GLY A 283 25.21 -26.66 -16.36
C GLY A 283 24.11 -25.57 -16.38
N ALA A 284 23.55 -25.29 -17.55
CA ALA A 284 22.79 -24.06 -17.80
C ALA A 284 21.36 -23.99 -17.20
N SER A 285 20.69 -25.11 -16.90
CA SER A 285 19.29 -25.10 -16.41
C SER A 285 19.21 -25.13 -14.88
N ASP A 286 19.84 -26.12 -14.26
CA ASP A 286 19.71 -26.37 -12.82
C ASP A 286 20.37 -25.28 -11.98
N CYS A 287 21.43 -24.68 -12.52
CA CYS A 287 22.14 -23.59 -11.87
C CYS A 287 21.31 -22.29 -11.89
N LYS A 288 20.53 -22.03 -12.95
CA LYS A 288 19.61 -20.88 -13.01
C LYS A 288 18.51 -20.96 -11.97
N ILE A 289 17.91 -22.14 -11.79
CA ILE A 289 16.85 -22.37 -10.80
C ILE A 289 17.40 -22.12 -9.39
N LYS A 290 18.57 -22.69 -9.06
CA LYS A 290 19.20 -22.50 -7.74
C LYS A 290 19.58 -21.04 -7.45
N ILE A 291 20.12 -20.34 -8.44
CA ILE A 291 20.46 -18.91 -8.30
C ILE A 291 19.19 -18.09 -8.09
N LEU A 292 18.13 -18.37 -8.86
CA LEU A 292 16.86 -17.67 -8.74
C LEU A 292 16.19 -17.93 -7.37
N ASP A 293 16.17 -19.18 -6.91
CA ASP A 293 15.65 -19.53 -5.59
C ASP A 293 16.39 -18.79 -4.48
N ARG A 294 17.74 -18.82 -4.49
CA ARG A 294 18.52 -18.11 -3.46
C ARG A 294 18.37 -16.59 -3.52
N TYR A 295 18.33 -16.03 -4.73
CA TYR A 295 18.06 -14.62 -4.94
C TYR A 295 16.70 -14.22 -4.36
N LEU A 296 15.66 -15.01 -4.63
CA LEU A 296 14.32 -14.80 -4.10
C LEU A 296 14.30 -14.87 -2.58
N GLU A 297 14.90 -15.89 -1.97
CA GLU A 297 14.99 -15.99 -0.50
C GLU A 297 15.69 -14.78 0.12
N LYS A 298 16.81 -14.34 -0.46
CA LYS A 298 17.54 -13.15 0.00
C LYS A 298 16.74 -11.86 -0.19
N MET A 299 16.00 -11.76 -1.29
CA MET A 299 15.07 -10.66 -1.56
C MET A 299 13.93 -10.62 -0.54
N TYR A 300 13.26 -11.75 -0.27
CA TYR A 300 12.20 -11.83 0.75
C TYR A 300 12.74 -11.53 2.15
N THR A 301 13.98 -11.89 2.44
CA THR A 301 14.62 -11.60 3.73
C THR A 301 14.96 -10.11 3.88
N ARG A 302 15.50 -9.47 2.84
CA ARG A 302 15.89 -8.05 2.87
C ARG A 302 14.72 -7.09 2.71
N CYS A 303 13.72 -7.49 1.94
CA CYS A 303 12.60 -6.67 1.56
C CYS A 303 11.32 -7.48 1.80
N PRO A 304 10.85 -7.69 3.05
CA PRO A 304 9.64 -8.48 3.31
C PRO A 304 8.39 -7.58 3.35
N PRO A 305 7.64 -7.37 2.26
CA PRO A 305 6.60 -6.33 2.28
C PRO A 305 5.34 -6.74 3.05
N PRO A 306 4.94 -8.02 3.14
CA PRO A 306 3.95 -8.46 4.11
C PRO A 306 4.37 -8.19 5.55
N GLU A 307 5.65 -8.16 5.86
CA GLU A 307 6.10 -7.84 7.23
C GLU A 307 5.86 -6.37 7.52
N ALA A 308 6.05 -5.47 6.54
CA ALA A 308 5.65 -4.07 6.69
C ALA A 308 4.14 -3.93 6.91
N PHE A 309 3.32 -4.59 6.08
CA PHE A 309 1.85 -4.60 6.20
C PHE A 309 1.37 -5.20 7.53
N LYS A 310 1.92 -6.36 7.90
CA LYS A 310 1.67 -7.03 9.17
C LYS A 310 2.08 -6.15 10.35
N ASN A 311 3.25 -5.52 10.30
CA ASN A 311 3.70 -4.60 11.33
C ASN A 311 2.79 -3.38 11.45
N PHE A 312 2.30 -2.85 10.33
CA PHE A 312 1.28 -1.81 10.35
C PHE A 312 0.01 -2.29 11.05
N LEU A 313 -0.54 -3.45 10.66
CA LEU A 313 -1.75 -4.00 11.27
C LEU A 313 -1.55 -4.32 12.77
N LEU A 314 -0.41 -4.89 13.17
CA LEU A 314 -0.05 -5.15 14.56
C LEU A 314 0.09 -3.85 15.36
N LYS A 315 0.72 -2.83 14.78
CA LYS A 315 0.80 -1.49 15.38
C LYS A 315 -0.60 -0.90 15.56
N THR A 316 -1.47 -1.01 14.57
CA THR A 316 -2.88 -0.59 14.64
C THR A 316 -3.63 -1.37 15.74
N LYS A 317 -3.43 -2.69 15.83
CA LYS A 317 -3.99 -3.55 16.88
C LYS A 317 -3.59 -3.06 18.27
N ASN A 318 -2.30 -2.84 18.48
CA ASN A 318 -1.74 -2.40 19.76
C ASN A 318 -2.20 -1.00 20.15
N LYS A 319 -2.46 -0.14 19.16
CA LYS A 319 -2.91 1.24 19.35
C LYS A 319 -4.43 1.41 19.28
N LEU A 320 -5.19 0.33 19.10
CA LEU A 320 -6.63 0.40 18.80
C LEU A 320 -7.41 1.23 19.82
N ASN A 321 -7.18 1.01 21.12
CA ASN A 321 -7.89 1.78 22.15
C ASN A 321 -7.59 3.28 22.04
N THR A 322 -6.34 3.65 21.76
CA THR A 322 -5.98 5.05 21.56
C THR A 322 -6.63 5.61 20.30
N LEU A 323 -6.67 4.84 19.21
CA LEU A 323 -7.32 5.23 17.96
C LEU A 323 -8.84 5.43 18.12
N LEU A 324 -9.51 4.59 18.91
CA LEU A 324 -10.94 4.69 19.19
C LEU A 324 -11.31 5.88 20.08
N LEU A 325 -10.35 6.36 20.87
CA LEU A 325 -10.49 7.54 21.72
C LEU A 325 -10.02 8.83 21.01
N GLN A 326 -9.51 8.73 19.79
CA GLN A 326 -9.12 9.91 19.04
C GLN A 326 -10.35 10.78 18.81
N THR A 327 -10.21 12.02 19.24
CA THR A 327 -11.08 13.11 18.87
C THR A 327 -10.18 14.21 18.35
N GLY A 328 -10.68 14.97 17.38
CA GLY A 328 -9.83 15.95 16.74
C GLY A 328 -10.60 16.67 15.68
N SER A 329 -10.35 17.96 15.60
CA SER A 329 -10.84 18.79 14.52
C SER A 329 -9.65 19.41 13.81
N PHE A 330 -9.76 19.57 12.50
CA PHE A 330 -8.72 20.20 11.70
C PHE A 330 -9.17 21.60 11.30
N PRO A 331 -8.49 22.66 11.77
CA PRO A 331 -8.78 24.01 11.36
C PRO A 331 -8.34 24.23 9.91
N ILE A 332 -9.18 24.92 9.14
CA ILE A 332 -8.89 25.29 7.77
C ILE A 332 -8.50 26.77 7.83
N GLN A 333 -7.22 27.03 8.13
CA GLN A 333 -6.61 28.36 8.15
C GLN A 333 -5.73 28.57 6.93
#